data_AF-A0A9Q1K3P6-F1
#
_entry.id   AF-A0A9Q1K3P6-F1
#
_cell.length_a   1.000
_cell.length_b   1.000
_cell.length_c   1.000
_cell.angle_alpha   90.00
_cell.angle_beta   90.00
_cell.angle_gamma   90.00
#
_symmetry.space_group_name_H-M   'P 1'
#
loop_
_entity.id
_entity.type
_entity.pdbx_description
1 polymer ?
#
loop_
_entity_poly.entity_id
_entity_poly.type
_entity_poly.pdbx_seq_one_letter_code
_entity_poly.pdbx_strand_id
1 'polypeptide(L)'
;MTELLTLFLSRPCWALDTVAVIEAVRLMNTLDSLSDTVFVLHHDLLSDTSCFFLLSFSNTVVYFEELKCAGVQVTKQIFMALINAYAASGQFEKAKRVVLDKAVPVKYLNEIKSTLVSTLASHGRISDALDIYMEIKHSGSCLEPKAIISLIEHLQFEGELGILLQLLEELNDPYYWVDGCNRVILSSVDLLKKLAERFQDDEMAREVVFDEVFSHIADMDPADLQFGMNFLKAIKKNLKLHPSRKCLDFLLSACVNAKDICSSQLVWKEYEAAGLPYNILSYLRYV
;
A
#
# COMPACT_ATOMS: atom_id res chain seq x y z
N MET A 1 42.10 1.21 23.91
CA MET A 1 41.03 0.24 23.62
C MET A 1 39.65 0.88 23.79
N THR A 2 39.40 1.56 24.91
CA THR A 2 38.27 2.48 25.09
C THR A 2 38.25 3.62 24.05
N GLU A 3 39.39 4.24 23.76
CA GLU A 3 39.47 5.34 22.78
C GLU A 3 39.07 4.94 21.35
N LEU A 4 39.35 3.70 20.92
CA LEU A 4 38.95 3.20 19.60
C LEU A 4 37.42 3.02 19.50
N LEU A 5 36.79 2.50 20.56
CA LEU A 5 35.34 2.36 20.66
C LEU A 5 34.64 3.73 20.73
N THR A 6 35.21 4.70 21.44
CA THR A 6 34.66 6.07 21.49
C THR A 6 34.80 6.79 20.15
N LEU A 7 35.91 6.57 19.42
CA LEU A 7 36.11 7.07 18.07
C LEU A 7 35.10 6.49 17.07
N PHE A 8 34.74 5.21 17.19
CA PHE A 8 33.70 4.59 16.37
C PHE A 8 32.30 5.12 16.66
N LEU A 9 31.95 5.30 17.94
CA LEU A 9 30.65 5.84 18.38
C LEU A 9 30.45 7.34 18.10
N SER A 10 31.55 8.08 17.90
CA SER A 10 31.52 9.53 17.62
C SER A 10 31.40 9.88 16.13
N ARG A 11 31.48 8.90 15.23
CA ARG A 11 31.39 9.12 13.78
C ARG A 11 29.93 9.03 13.31
N PRO A 12 29.46 9.98 12.48
CA PRO A 12 28.16 9.84 11.82
C PRO A 12 28.09 8.55 10.99
N CYS A 13 26.95 7.87 10.98
CA CYS A 13 26.76 6.56 10.31
C CYS A 13 27.15 6.52 8.82
N TRP A 14 27.23 7.66 8.14
CA TRP A 14 27.66 7.76 6.73
C TRP A 14 29.19 7.69 6.53
N ALA A 15 29.98 7.75 7.61
CA ALA A 15 31.46 7.82 7.57
C ALA A 15 32.17 6.50 7.90
N LEU A 16 31.44 5.40 8.07
CA LEU A 16 31.95 4.07 8.38
C LEU A 16 31.81 3.17 7.15
N ASP A 17 32.93 2.68 6.62
CA ASP A 17 32.91 1.69 5.52
C ASP A 17 32.52 0.30 6.07
N THR A 18 31.99 -0.56 5.20
CA THR A 18 31.41 -1.88 5.56
C THR A 18 32.40 -2.78 6.30
N VAL A 19 33.67 -2.72 5.94
CA VAL A 19 34.77 -3.43 6.62
C VAL A 19 34.88 -3.02 8.08
N ALA A 20 34.69 -1.73 8.39
CA ALA A 20 34.79 -1.20 9.74
C ALA A 20 33.61 -1.65 10.62
N VAL A 21 32.41 -1.80 10.04
CA VAL A 21 31.22 -2.33 10.75
C VAL A 21 31.38 -3.83 11.01
N ILE A 22 31.83 -4.60 10.02
CA ILE A 22 32.07 -6.04 10.14
C ILE A 22 33.19 -6.34 11.14
N GLU A 23 34.28 -5.58 11.10
CA GLU A 23 35.41 -5.76 12.01
C GLU A 23 35.05 -5.32 13.43
N ALA A 24 34.23 -4.28 13.60
CA ALA A 24 33.64 -3.94 14.90
C ALA A 24 32.76 -5.07 15.44
N VAL A 25 31.88 -5.66 14.63
CA VAL A 25 31.05 -6.81 15.04
C VAL A 25 31.91 -8.03 15.38
N ARG A 26 32.99 -8.29 14.63
CA ARG A 26 33.93 -9.39 14.87
C ARG A 26 34.78 -9.17 16.14
N LEU A 27 35.23 -7.95 16.41
CA LEU A 27 35.92 -7.55 17.65
C LEU A 27 34.98 -7.57 18.87
N MET A 28 33.71 -7.23 18.70
CA MET A 28 32.72 -7.31 19.79
C MET A 28 32.33 -8.75 20.12
N ASN A 29 32.25 -9.65 19.14
CA ASN A 29 31.95 -11.07 19.37
C ASN A 29 33.15 -11.89 19.91
N THR A 30 34.38 -11.36 19.83
CA THR A 30 35.56 -11.97 20.47
C THR A 30 35.74 -11.53 21.92
N LEU A 31 34.97 -10.53 22.37
CA LEU A 31 34.89 -10.09 23.75
C LEU A 31 33.58 -10.65 24.34
N ASP A 32 33.66 -11.83 24.96
CA ASP A 32 32.57 -12.60 25.60
C ASP A 32 31.71 -11.82 26.64
N SER A 33 31.97 -10.53 26.87
CA SER A 33 31.44 -9.77 28.01
C SER A 33 30.40 -8.70 27.66
N LEU A 34 29.95 -8.55 26.41
CA LEU A 34 29.11 -7.39 26.02
C LEU A 34 27.98 -7.75 25.04
N SER A 35 27.12 -8.72 25.41
CA SER A 35 25.93 -9.11 24.63
C SER A 35 24.97 -7.96 24.34
N ASP A 36 24.88 -6.99 25.25
CA ASP A 36 23.84 -5.97 25.22
C ASP A 36 24.16 -4.86 24.20
N THR A 37 25.43 -4.52 24.02
CA THR A 37 25.89 -3.51 23.03
C THR A 37 25.87 -4.00 21.59
N VAL A 38 26.11 -5.30 21.35
CA VAL A 38 25.96 -5.92 20.03
C VAL A 38 24.49 -5.89 19.59
N PHE A 39 23.58 -6.10 20.53
CA PHE A 39 22.13 -6.06 20.28
C PHE A 39 21.65 -4.65 19.91
N VAL A 40 22.15 -3.62 20.60
CA VAL A 40 21.80 -2.21 20.33
C VAL A 40 22.29 -1.76 18.95
N LEU A 41 23.55 -2.06 18.55
CA LEU A 41 24.02 -1.71 17.20
C LEU A 41 23.31 -2.49 16.10
N HIS A 42 22.95 -3.75 16.35
CA HIS A 42 22.18 -4.58 15.41
C HIS A 42 20.71 -4.13 15.28
N HIS A 43 20.16 -3.50 16.32
CA HIS A 43 18.82 -2.93 16.34
C HIS A 43 18.79 -1.51 15.77
N ASP A 44 19.79 -0.68 16.07
CA ASP A 44 19.85 0.73 15.66
C ASP A 44 20.31 0.90 14.20
N LEU A 45 21.17 0.02 13.65
CA LEU A 45 21.48 0.05 12.21
C LEU A 45 20.31 -0.39 11.29
N LEU A 46 19.32 -1.13 11.84
CA LEU A 46 18.27 -1.78 11.04
C LEU A 46 16.85 -1.26 11.34
N SER A 47 16.64 -0.49 12.42
CA SER A 47 15.34 0.10 12.77
C SER A 47 15.05 1.40 12.04
N ASP A 48 16.08 2.13 11.62
CA ASP A 48 15.92 3.36 10.84
C ASP A 48 15.81 3.02 9.34
N THR A 49 14.62 3.24 8.78
CA THR A 49 14.31 3.09 7.34
C THR A 49 15.25 3.89 6.43
N SER A 50 15.97 4.86 6.98
CA SER A 50 17.02 5.65 6.32
C SER A 50 18.34 4.89 6.10
N CYS A 51 18.70 3.89 6.93
CA CYS A 51 19.86 3.02 6.68
C CYS A 51 19.58 1.91 5.66
N PHE A 52 18.30 1.56 5.44
CA PHE A 52 17.87 0.53 4.50
C PHE A 52 18.23 0.84 3.03
N PHE A 53 18.38 2.13 2.69
CA PHE A 53 18.81 2.59 1.36
C PHE A 53 20.34 2.59 1.18
N LEU A 54 21.13 2.39 2.25
CA LEU A 54 22.59 2.59 2.23
C LEU A 54 23.40 1.31 2.05
N LEU A 55 22.80 0.13 2.19
CA LEU A 55 23.46 -1.12 1.77
C LEU A 55 23.18 -1.35 0.27
N SER A 56 24.16 -1.00 -0.55
CA SER A 56 24.15 -1.38 -1.97
C SER A 56 23.89 -2.89 -2.13
N PHE A 57 23.22 -3.28 -3.23
CA PHE A 57 22.90 -4.68 -3.54
C PHE A 57 24.06 -5.65 -3.28
N SER A 58 25.28 -5.27 -3.68
CA SER A 58 26.49 -6.06 -3.47
C SER A 58 26.81 -6.28 -2.00
N ASN A 59 26.62 -5.26 -1.17
CA ASN A 59 26.95 -5.32 0.26
C ASN A 59 25.99 -6.25 1.00
N THR A 60 24.69 -6.23 0.68
CA THR A 60 23.70 -7.08 1.34
C THR A 60 23.92 -8.58 1.06
N VAL A 61 24.28 -8.94 -0.18
CA VAL A 61 24.52 -10.34 -0.56
C VAL A 61 25.83 -10.87 0.05
N VAL A 62 26.92 -10.09 -0.04
CA VAL A 62 28.21 -10.48 0.55
C VAL A 62 28.08 -10.64 2.06
N TYR A 63 27.44 -9.69 2.73
CA TYR A 63 27.23 -9.73 4.18
C TYR A 63 26.42 -10.95 4.63
N PHE A 64 25.39 -11.34 3.87
CA PHE A 64 24.60 -12.54 4.16
C PHE A 64 25.42 -13.83 4.07
N GLU A 65 26.27 -13.98 3.04
CA GLU A 65 27.15 -15.14 2.89
C GLU A 65 28.22 -15.20 3.99
N GLU A 66 28.78 -14.06 4.38
CA GLU A 66 29.76 -13.99 5.47
C GLU A 66 29.17 -14.40 6.81
N LEU A 67 27.94 -13.96 7.13
CA LEU A 67 27.23 -14.37 8.34
C LEU A 67 26.95 -15.88 8.36
N LYS A 68 26.58 -16.46 7.22
CA LYS A 68 26.41 -17.91 7.07
C LYS A 68 27.72 -18.66 7.29
N CYS A 69 28.82 -18.21 6.66
CA CYS A 69 30.14 -18.80 6.84
C CYS A 69 30.64 -18.71 8.28
N ALA A 70 30.30 -17.64 8.99
CA ALA A 70 30.62 -17.44 10.40
C ALA A 70 29.72 -18.23 11.37
N GLY A 71 28.68 -18.92 10.86
CA GLY A 71 27.73 -19.68 11.69
C GLY A 71 26.84 -18.79 12.56
N VAL A 72 26.74 -17.50 12.25
CA VAL A 72 25.93 -16.54 13.00
C VAL A 72 24.46 -16.69 12.59
N GLN A 73 23.56 -16.67 13.57
CA GLN A 73 22.13 -16.73 13.30
C GLN A 73 21.67 -15.47 12.57
N VAL A 74 21.20 -15.65 11.33
CA VAL A 74 20.67 -14.56 10.51
C VAL A 74 19.31 -14.10 11.05
N THR A 75 19.14 -12.78 11.19
CA THR A 75 17.89 -12.17 11.67
C THR A 75 16.87 -12.00 10.55
N LYS A 76 15.59 -11.80 10.91
CA LYS A 76 14.51 -11.57 9.93
C LYS A 76 14.78 -10.35 9.03
N GLN A 77 15.38 -9.29 9.59
CA GLN A 77 15.67 -8.05 8.88
C GLN A 77 16.65 -8.28 7.71
N ILE A 78 17.62 -9.18 7.89
CA ILE A 78 18.58 -9.51 6.83
C ILE A 78 17.88 -10.23 5.66
N PHE A 79 16.97 -11.16 5.95
CA PHE A 79 16.17 -11.82 4.91
C PHE A 79 15.27 -10.81 4.16
N MET A 80 14.62 -9.90 4.90
CA MET A 80 13.81 -8.83 4.31
C MET A 80 14.64 -7.88 3.43
N ALA A 81 15.85 -7.51 3.88
CA ALA A 81 16.78 -6.70 3.09
C ALA A 81 17.25 -7.43 1.82
N LEU A 82 17.53 -8.72 1.93
CA LEU A 82 17.94 -9.54 0.79
C LEU A 82 16.84 -9.66 -0.28
N ILE A 83 15.58 -9.82 0.15
CA ILE A 83 14.40 -9.80 -0.75
C ILE A 83 14.33 -8.48 -1.51
N ASN A 84 14.40 -7.35 -0.79
CA ASN A 84 14.33 -6.02 -1.40
C ASN A 84 15.49 -5.77 -2.36
N ALA A 85 16.71 -6.16 -1.98
CA ALA A 85 17.90 -6.04 -2.82
C ALA A 85 17.75 -6.86 -4.12
N TYR A 86 17.31 -8.11 -4.03
CA TYR A 86 17.09 -8.94 -5.22
C TYR A 86 16.00 -8.37 -6.12
N ALA A 87 14.88 -7.90 -5.57
CA ALA A 87 13.81 -7.31 -6.35
C ALA A 87 14.22 -5.99 -7.03
N ALA A 88 14.95 -5.11 -6.33
CA ALA A 88 15.49 -3.87 -6.87
C ALA A 88 16.46 -4.12 -8.04
N SER A 89 17.16 -5.26 -8.03
CA SER A 89 18.03 -5.71 -9.13
C SER A 89 17.29 -6.50 -10.24
N GLY A 90 15.96 -6.61 -10.17
CA GLY A 90 15.14 -7.40 -11.10
C GLY A 90 15.26 -8.93 -10.95
N GLN A 91 15.98 -9.42 -9.93
CA GLN A 91 16.22 -10.84 -9.68
C GLN A 91 15.11 -11.47 -8.84
N PHE A 92 13.86 -11.39 -9.33
CA PHE A 92 12.67 -11.84 -8.58
C PHE A 92 12.70 -13.31 -8.17
N GLU A 93 13.25 -14.19 -9.01
CA GLU A 93 13.39 -15.62 -8.67
C GLU A 93 14.35 -15.86 -7.51
N LYS A 94 15.39 -15.03 -7.37
CA LYS A 94 16.27 -15.09 -6.19
C LYS A 94 15.56 -14.56 -4.96
N ALA A 95 14.78 -13.49 -5.09
CA ALA A 95 13.95 -12.96 -4.01
C ALA A 95 12.97 -14.03 -3.47
N LYS A 96 12.30 -14.79 -4.35
CA LYS A 96 11.45 -15.92 -3.97
C LYS A 96 12.20 -17.04 -3.28
N ARG A 97 13.45 -17.32 -3.66
CA ARG A 97 14.24 -18.37 -3.00
C ARG A 97 14.65 -18.01 -1.58
N VAL A 98 14.67 -16.72 -1.21
CA VAL A 98 15.03 -16.29 0.15
C VAL A 98 14.09 -16.91 1.19
N VAL A 99 12.79 -16.98 0.92
CA VAL A 99 11.81 -17.56 1.86
C VAL A 99 11.90 -19.09 1.96
N LEU A 100 12.61 -19.75 1.04
CA LEU A 100 12.83 -21.20 1.04
C LEU A 100 14.16 -21.58 1.73
N ASP A 101 14.93 -20.60 2.18
CA ASP A 101 16.21 -20.85 2.83
C ASP A 101 16.01 -21.52 4.20
N LYS A 102 16.76 -22.60 4.46
CA LYS A 102 16.69 -23.35 5.71
C LYS A 102 17.08 -22.53 6.94
N ALA A 103 17.81 -21.43 6.75
CA ALA A 103 18.17 -20.51 7.81
C ALA A 103 17.00 -19.60 8.26
N VAL A 104 15.88 -19.57 7.52
CA VAL A 104 14.70 -18.78 7.88
C VAL A 104 13.99 -19.41 9.09
N PRO A 105 13.90 -18.72 10.23
CA PRO A 105 13.15 -19.24 11.38
C PRO A 105 11.65 -19.28 11.08
N VAL A 106 10.99 -20.41 11.36
CA VAL A 106 9.54 -20.60 11.13
C VAL A 106 8.71 -19.48 11.75
N LYS A 107 9.10 -18.99 12.93
CA LYS A 107 8.42 -17.88 13.64
C LYS A 107 8.33 -16.57 12.85
N TYR A 108 9.27 -16.33 11.92
CA TYR A 108 9.33 -15.10 11.13
C TYR A 108 8.97 -15.32 9.66
N LEU A 109 8.65 -16.55 9.27
CA LEU A 109 8.38 -16.90 7.89
C LEU A 109 7.23 -16.07 7.31
N ASN A 110 6.16 -15.85 8.09
CA ASN A 110 5.01 -15.06 7.64
C ASN A 110 5.35 -13.58 7.40
N GLU A 111 6.16 -12.97 8.29
CA GLU A 111 6.61 -11.57 8.12
C GLU A 111 7.53 -11.43 6.89
N ILE A 112 8.44 -12.38 6.70
CA ILE A 112 9.36 -12.39 5.56
C ILE A 112 8.59 -12.64 4.24
N LYS A 113 7.60 -13.55 4.24
CA LYS A 113 6.70 -13.75 3.10
C LYS A 113 5.85 -12.50 2.82
N SER A 114 5.35 -11.80 3.85
CA SER A 114 4.63 -10.53 3.69
C SER A 114 5.53 -9.46 3.05
N THR A 115 6.80 -9.40 3.45
CA THR A 115 7.79 -8.52 2.81
C THR A 115 7.95 -8.87 1.33
N LEU A 116 8.11 -10.16 0.99
CA LEU A 116 8.21 -10.62 -0.40
C LEU A 116 6.99 -10.21 -1.23
N VAL A 117 5.77 -10.39 -0.70
CA VAL A 117 4.51 -9.99 -1.34
C VAL A 117 4.50 -8.48 -1.64
N SER A 118 4.77 -7.65 -0.64
CA SER A 118 4.82 -6.18 -0.82
C SER A 118 5.89 -5.75 -1.84
N THR A 119 7.04 -6.43 -1.83
CA THR A 119 8.15 -6.12 -2.74
C THR A 119 7.80 -6.49 -4.17
N LEU A 120 7.20 -7.68 -4.39
CA LEU A 120 6.78 -8.10 -5.73
C LEU A 120 5.67 -7.21 -6.29
N ALA A 121 4.69 -6.85 -5.46
CA ALA A 121 3.60 -5.97 -5.85
C ALA A 121 4.10 -4.59 -6.32
N SER A 122 4.97 -3.96 -5.51
CA SER A 122 5.56 -2.65 -5.84
C SER A 122 6.46 -2.65 -7.09
N HIS A 123 6.98 -3.81 -7.49
CA HIS A 123 7.76 -3.96 -8.73
C HIS A 123 6.92 -4.47 -9.91
N GLY A 124 5.58 -4.42 -9.80
CA GLY A 124 4.65 -4.79 -10.88
C GLY A 124 4.50 -6.29 -11.10
N ARG A 125 5.03 -7.15 -10.22
CA ARG A 125 4.90 -8.61 -10.28
C ARG A 125 3.67 -9.09 -9.49
N ILE A 126 2.50 -8.58 -9.86
CA ILE A 126 1.25 -8.80 -9.11
C ILE A 126 0.81 -10.26 -9.12
N SER A 127 0.90 -10.96 -10.25
CA SER A 127 0.58 -12.40 -10.33
C SER A 127 1.39 -13.20 -9.31
N ASP A 128 2.71 -13.00 -9.28
CA ASP A 128 3.60 -13.68 -8.33
C ASP A 128 3.28 -13.33 -6.86
N ALA A 129 2.90 -12.07 -6.60
CA ALA A 129 2.53 -11.61 -5.27
C ALA A 129 1.22 -12.27 -4.81
N LEU A 130 0.25 -12.42 -5.71
CA LEU A 130 -1.03 -13.08 -5.46
C LEU A 130 -0.88 -14.59 -5.23
N ASP A 131 0.01 -15.26 -5.97
CA ASP A 131 0.31 -16.68 -5.75
C ASP A 131 0.80 -16.92 -4.31
N ILE A 132 1.75 -16.10 -3.85
CA ILE A 132 2.29 -16.19 -2.48
C ILE A 132 1.24 -15.82 -1.44
N TYR A 133 0.41 -14.81 -1.71
CA TYR A 133 -0.72 -14.46 -0.85
C TYR A 133 -1.70 -15.62 -0.70
N MET A 134 -2.05 -16.30 -1.80
CA MET A 134 -2.90 -17.49 -1.77
C MET A 134 -2.24 -18.59 -0.94
N GLU A 135 -0.94 -18.85 -1.08
CA GLU A 135 -0.24 -19.83 -0.22
C GLU A 135 -0.35 -19.49 1.27
N ILE A 136 -0.14 -18.22 1.64
CA ILE A 136 -0.25 -17.75 3.03
C ILE A 136 -1.68 -17.99 3.54
N LYS A 137 -2.69 -17.64 2.75
CA LYS A 137 -4.10 -17.84 3.09
C LYS A 137 -4.44 -19.33 3.26
N HIS A 138 -3.98 -20.20 2.37
CA HIS A 138 -4.18 -21.65 2.48
C HIS A 138 -3.53 -22.25 3.72
N SER A 139 -2.46 -21.63 4.22
CA SER A 139 -1.81 -22.03 5.49
C SER A 139 -2.53 -21.52 6.75
N GLY A 140 -3.62 -20.76 6.59
CA GLY A 140 -4.37 -20.16 7.71
C GLY A 140 -3.68 -18.96 8.36
N SER A 141 -2.65 -18.39 7.70
CA SER A 141 -1.96 -17.18 8.15
C SER A 141 -2.51 -15.95 7.44
N CYS A 142 -2.33 -14.76 8.03
CA CYS A 142 -2.72 -13.48 7.45
C CYS A 142 -1.47 -12.69 7.03
N LEU A 143 -1.59 -11.88 5.98
CA LEU A 143 -0.56 -10.93 5.61
C LEU A 143 -0.38 -9.83 6.66
N GLU A 144 0.82 -9.27 6.73
CA GLU A 144 1.02 -8.02 7.46
C GLU A 144 0.29 -6.85 6.77
N PRO A 145 -0.25 -5.88 7.52
CA PRO A 145 -1.02 -4.76 6.94
C PRO A 145 -0.31 -4.02 5.80
N LYS A 146 1.02 -3.82 5.90
CA LYS A 146 1.81 -3.18 4.84
C LYS A 146 1.78 -3.96 3.52
N ALA A 147 1.79 -5.28 3.58
CA ALA A 147 1.72 -6.12 2.39
C ALA A 147 0.33 -6.09 1.74
N ILE A 148 -0.72 -6.07 2.56
CA ILE A 148 -2.11 -5.89 2.11
C ILE A 148 -2.28 -4.55 1.40
N ILE A 149 -1.82 -3.45 2.02
CA ILE A 149 -1.85 -2.11 1.41
C ILE A 149 -1.09 -2.07 0.09
N SER A 150 0.10 -2.67 0.04
CA SER A 150 0.89 -2.73 -1.19
C SER A 150 0.20 -3.52 -2.30
N LEU A 151 -0.52 -4.60 -1.97
CA LEU A 151 -1.36 -5.32 -2.92
C LEU A 151 -2.48 -4.42 -3.41
N ILE A 152 -3.28 -3.84 -2.51
CA ILE A 152 -4.40 -2.94 -2.87
C ILE A 152 -3.96 -1.80 -3.79
N GLU A 153 -2.79 -1.21 -3.53
CA GLU A 153 -2.25 -0.10 -4.33
C GLU A 153 -1.90 -0.49 -5.77
N HIS A 154 -1.41 -1.72 -5.98
CA HIS A 154 -0.86 -2.14 -7.27
C HIS A 154 -1.76 -3.13 -8.03
N LEU A 155 -2.77 -3.70 -7.37
CA LEU A 155 -3.83 -4.47 -8.02
C LEU A 155 -4.64 -3.55 -8.94
N GLN A 156 -4.94 -4.04 -10.15
CA GLN A 156 -5.83 -3.33 -11.06
C GLN A 156 -7.29 -3.59 -10.69
N PHE A 157 -8.11 -2.56 -10.77
CA PHE A 157 -9.54 -2.67 -10.48
C PHE A 157 -10.28 -3.59 -11.48
N GLU A 158 -9.82 -3.67 -12.73
CA GLU A 158 -10.45 -4.49 -13.77
C GLU A 158 -10.31 -6.00 -13.46
N GLY A 159 -11.39 -6.61 -12.96
CA GLY A 159 -11.51 -8.06 -12.77
C GLY A 159 -11.13 -8.59 -11.39
N GLU A 160 -10.51 -7.77 -10.52
CA GLU A 160 -9.99 -8.22 -9.22
C GLU A 160 -10.67 -7.57 -8.00
N LEU A 161 -11.84 -6.95 -8.18
CA LEU A 161 -12.62 -6.31 -7.09
C LEU A 161 -12.89 -7.27 -5.92
N GLY A 162 -13.19 -8.54 -6.21
CA GLY A 162 -13.40 -9.54 -5.16
C GLY A 162 -12.15 -9.76 -4.29
N ILE A 163 -10.96 -9.72 -4.89
CA ILE A 163 -9.69 -9.82 -4.16
C ILE A 163 -9.44 -8.56 -3.34
N LEU A 164 -9.70 -7.38 -3.90
CA LEU A 164 -9.56 -6.09 -3.20
C LEU A 164 -10.45 -6.01 -1.95
N LEU A 165 -11.72 -6.41 -2.05
CA LEU A 165 -12.64 -6.42 -0.90
C LEU A 165 -12.17 -7.41 0.16
N GLN A 166 -11.74 -8.60 -0.25
CA GLN A 166 -11.20 -9.59 0.68
C GLN A 166 -9.94 -9.09 1.40
N LEU A 167 -9.04 -8.40 0.68
CA LEU A 167 -7.85 -7.78 1.28
C LEU A 167 -8.23 -6.71 2.32
N LEU A 168 -9.28 -5.93 2.08
CA LEU A 168 -9.77 -4.95 3.06
C LEU A 168 -10.34 -5.62 4.32
N GLU A 169 -11.03 -6.74 4.18
CA GLU A 169 -11.56 -7.51 5.32
C GLU A 169 -10.45 -8.05 6.24
N GLU A 170 -9.26 -8.28 5.70
CA GLU A 170 -8.09 -8.74 6.47
C GLU A 170 -7.42 -7.60 7.28
N LEU A 171 -7.79 -6.32 7.04
CA LEU A 171 -7.29 -5.17 7.79
C LEU A 171 -8.14 -4.88 9.03
N ASN A 172 -7.70 -5.38 10.18
CA ASN A 172 -8.37 -5.15 11.47
C ASN A 172 -8.09 -3.76 12.08
N ASP A 173 -6.95 -3.15 11.74
CA ASP A 173 -6.55 -1.86 12.30
C ASP A 173 -7.25 -0.71 11.54
N PRO A 174 -7.96 0.20 12.24
CA PRO A 174 -8.73 1.25 11.59
C PRO A 174 -7.90 2.20 10.71
N TYR A 175 -6.64 2.47 11.06
CA TYR A 175 -5.78 3.34 10.27
C TYR A 175 -5.45 2.69 8.93
N TYR A 176 -5.03 1.42 8.95
CA TYR A 176 -4.72 0.69 7.72
C TYR A 176 -5.99 0.43 6.91
N TRP A 177 -7.12 0.12 7.55
CA TRP A 177 -8.38 -0.08 6.85
C TRP A 177 -8.81 1.18 6.06
N VAL A 178 -8.74 2.36 6.69
CA VAL A 178 -9.03 3.63 6.00
C VAL A 178 -8.05 3.91 4.85
N ASP A 179 -6.75 3.64 5.03
CA ASP A 179 -5.76 3.78 3.96
C ASP A 179 -6.07 2.85 2.77
N GLY A 180 -6.42 1.59 3.05
CA GLY A 180 -6.84 0.62 2.05
C GLY A 180 -8.09 1.09 1.28
N CYS A 181 -9.13 1.53 1.99
CA CYS A 181 -10.35 2.06 1.36
C CYS A 181 -10.05 3.26 0.45
N ASN A 182 -9.22 4.20 0.91
CA ASN A 182 -8.83 5.35 0.10
C ASN A 182 -8.11 4.95 -1.19
N ARG A 183 -7.24 3.93 -1.13
CA ARG A 183 -6.52 3.42 -2.31
C ARG A 183 -7.44 2.73 -3.31
N VAL A 184 -8.42 1.95 -2.84
CA VAL A 184 -9.46 1.36 -3.71
C VAL A 184 -10.33 2.44 -4.36
N ILE A 185 -10.67 3.50 -3.62
CA ILE A 185 -11.42 4.64 -4.17
C ILE A 185 -10.57 5.39 -5.22
N LEU A 186 -9.27 5.59 -4.96
CA LEU A 186 -8.37 6.23 -5.92
C LEU A 186 -8.20 5.41 -7.20
N SER A 187 -8.06 4.08 -7.10
CA SER A 187 -7.93 3.21 -8.27
C SER A 187 -9.21 3.16 -9.11
N SER A 188 -10.38 3.25 -8.48
CA SER A 188 -11.66 3.42 -9.20
C SER A 188 -11.77 4.81 -9.84
N VAL A 189 -11.21 5.87 -9.26
CA VAL A 189 -11.09 7.19 -9.91
C VAL A 189 -10.14 7.17 -11.12
N ASP A 190 -9.04 6.41 -11.07
CA ASP A 190 -8.15 6.25 -12.23
C ASP A 190 -8.86 5.52 -13.38
N LEU A 191 -9.73 4.56 -13.09
CA LEU A 191 -10.60 3.94 -14.09
C LEU A 191 -11.55 4.98 -14.72
N LEU A 192 -12.12 5.88 -13.92
CA LEU A 192 -12.94 6.97 -14.45
C LEU A 192 -12.14 7.92 -15.34
N LYS A 193 -10.89 8.19 -14.98
CA LYS A 193 -10.02 9.02 -15.80
C LYS A 193 -9.75 8.35 -17.14
N LYS A 194 -9.44 7.05 -17.15
CA LYS A 194 -9.28 6.27 -18.39
C LYS A 194 -10.55 6.22 -19.23
N LEU A 195 -11.72 6.06 -18.60
CA LEU A 195 -13.02 6.11 -19.28
C LEU A 195 -13.26 7.50 -19.88
N ALA A 196 -13.02 8.56 -19.11
CA ALA A 196 -13.15 9.94 -19.58
C ALA A 196 -12.18 10.26 -20.74
N GLU A 197 -10.94 9.76 -20.66
CA GLU A 197 -9.94 9.85 -21.73
C GLU A 197 -10.39 9.10 -23.00
N ARG A 198 -10.94 7.90 -22.84
CA ARG A 198 -11.42 7.08 -23.97
C ARG A 198 -12.58 7.71 -24.73
N PHE A 199 -13.44 8.47 -24.03
CA PHE A 199 -14.56 9.20 -24.62
C PHE A 199 -14.26 10.71 -24.73
N GLN A 200 -12.99 11.11 -24.89
CA GLN A 200 -12.63 12.53 -25.01
C GLN A 200 -13.32 13.23 -26.19
N ASP A 201 -13.47 12.52 -27.32
CA ASP A 201 -14.06 13.06 -28.54
C ASP A 201 -15.59 12.89 -28.62
N ASP A 202 -16.18 12.14 -27.69
CA ASP A 202 -17.62 11.83 -27.64
C ASP A 202 -18.19 12.20 -26.26
N GLU A 203 -18.55 13.48 -26.13
CA GLU A 203 -19.12 14.06 -24.90
C GLU A 203 -20.40 13.32 -24.48
N MET A 204 -21.25 12.96 -25.43
CA MET A 204 -22.51 12.23 -25.18
C MET A 204 -22.25 10.84 -24.63
N ALA A 205 -21.32 10.08 -25.22
CA ALA A 205 -20.97 8.74 -24.70
C ALA A 205 -20.38 8.83 -23.29
N ARG A 206 -19.59 9.86 -23.00
CA ARG A 206 -19.03 10.09 -21.66
C ARG A 206 -20.11 10.40 -20.63
N GLU A 207 -21.07 11.26 -20.97
CA GLU A 207 -22.21 11.56 -20.10
C GLU A 207 -23.07 10.33 -19.83
N VAL A 208 -23.36 9.52 -20.85
CA VAL A 208 -24.12 8.26 -20.69
C VAL A 208 -23.43 7.30 -19.72
N VAL A 209 -22.11 7.15 -19.83
CA VAL A 209 -21.34 6.30 -18.91
C VAL A 209 -21.42 6.82 -17.47
N PHE A 210 -21.27 8.12 -17.25
CA PHE A 210 -21.41 8.68 -15.90
C PHE A 210 -22.82 8.55 -15.35
N ASP A 211 -23.84 8.82 -16.17
CA ASP A 211 -25.24 8.65 -15.80
C ASP A 211 -25.51 7.22 -15.34
N GLU A 212 -24.94 6.21 -16.02
CA GLU A 212 -25.08 4.81 -15.65
C GLU A 212 -24.43 4.51 -14.28
N VAL A 213 -23.22 5.04 -14.03
CA VAL A 213 -22.54 4.86 -12.73
C VAL A 213 -23.32 5.53 -11.60
N PHE A 214 -23.83 6.75 -11.82
CA PHE A 214 -24.65 7.43 -10.81
C PHE A 214 -26.01 6.76 -10.60
N SER A 215 -26.60 6.17 -11.63
CA SER A 215 -27.81 5.34 -11.48
C SER A 215 -27.56 4.18 -10.52
N HIS A 216 -26.43 3.49 -10.66
CA HIS A 216 -26.07 2.41 -9.75
C HIS A 216 -25.84 2.92 -8.33
N ILE A 217 -25.20 4.07 -8.15
CA ILE A 217 -25.01 4.71 -6.84
C ILE A 217 -26.36 5.02 -6.16
N ALA A 218 -27.37 5.43 -6.93
CA ALA A 218 -28.71 5.70 -6.39
C ALA A 218 -29.41 4.45 -5.84
N ASP A 219 -29.06 3.28 -6.36
CA ASP A 219 -29.59 1.98 -5.94
C ASP A 219 -28.76 1.31 -4.82
N MET A 220 -27.63 1.90 -4.41
CA MET A 220 -26.79 1.38 -3.33
C MET A 220 -27.44 1.53 -1.95
N ASP A 221 -26.91 0.80 -0.97
CA ASP A 221 -27.31 0.94 0.44
C ASP A 221 -27.01 2.38 0.92
N PRO A 222 -27.91 3.00 1.71
CA PRO A 222 -27.66 4.24 2.43
C PRO A 222 -26.26 4.42 3.04
N ALA A 223 -25.66 3.35 3.57
CA ALA A 223 -24.33 3.38 4.17
C ALA A 223 -23.22 3.77 3.18
N ASP A 224 -23.44 3.55 1.89
CA ASP A 224 -22.45 3.75 0.83
C ASP A 224 -22.57 5.11 0.14
N LEU A 225 -23.47 6.00 0.58
CA LEU A 225 -23.66 7.33 -0.01
C LEU A 225 -22.35 8.13 -0.15
N GLN A 226 -21.44 7.95 0.81
CA GLN A 226 -20.16 8.66 0.81
C GLN A 226 -19.31 8.33 -0.41
N PHE A 227 -19.43 7.12 -0.98
CA PHE A 227 -18.78 6.75 -2.23
C PHE A 227 -19.26 7.66 -3.37
N GLY A 228 -20.58 7.82 -3.52
CA GLY A 228 -21.17 8.71 -4.53
C GLY A 228 -20.72 10.18 -4.37
N MET A 229 -20.64 10.67 -3.14
CA MET A 229 -20.18 12.03 -2.86
C MET A 229 -18.68 12.22 -3.17
N ASN A 230 -17.87 11.21 -2.89
CA ASN A 230 -16.44 11.23 -3.24
C ASN A 230 -16.24 11.15 -4.76
N PHE A 231 -17.07 10.35 -5.43
CA PHE A 231 -17.09 10.21 -6.88
C PHE A 231 -17.42 11.54 -7.58
N LEU A 232 -18.46 12.25 -7.11
CA LEU A 232 -18.81 13.60 -7.59
C LEU A 232 -17.64 14.58 -7.47
N LYS A 233 -16.96 14.59 -6.31
CA LYS A 233 -15.78 15.44 -6.09
C LYS A 233 -14.63 15.09 -7.03
N ALA A 234 -14.40 13.79 -7.29
CA ALA A 234 -13.36 13.33 -8.19
C ALA A 234 -13.61 13.76 -9.64
N ILE A 235 -14.85 13.64 -10.14
CA ILE A 235 -15.23 14.11 -11.48
C ILE A 235 -14.94 15.61 -11.62
N LYS A 236 -15.33 16.41 -10.63
CA LYS A 236 -15.12 17.85 -10.66
C LYS A 236 -13.65 18.26 -10.54
N LYS A 237 -12.94 17.73 -9.54
CA LYS A 237 -11.59 18.20 -9.19
C LYS A 237 -10.52 17.59 -10.09
N ASN A 238 -10.64 16.29 -10.38
CA ASN A 238 -9.60 15.54 -11.08
C ASN A 238 -9.87 15.52 -12.59
N LEU A 239 -11.11 15.31 -13.01
CA LEU A 239 -11.47 15.26 -14.44
C LEU A 239 -11.86 16.64 -15.00
N LYS A 240 -12.14 17.62 -14.13
CA LYS A 240 -12.61 18.96 -14.51
C LYS A 240 -13.86 18.93 -15.38
N LEU A 241 -14.72 17.94 -15.15
CA LEU A 241 -15.98 17.79 -15.86
C LEU A 241 -17.15 18.33 -15.04
N HIS A 242 -18.16 18.83 -15.75
CA HIS A 242 -19.42 19.23 -15.15
C HIS A 242 -20.35 18.01 -15.10
N PRO A 243 -20.86 17.62 -13.93
CA PRO A 243 -21.80 16.51 -13.83
C PRO A 243 -23.12 16.88 -14.53
N SER A 244 -23.71 15.90 -15.21
CA SER A 244 -25.01 16.08 -15.87
C SER A 244 -26.11 16.30 -14.82
N ARG A 245 -27.24 16.87 -15.26
CA ARG A 245 -28.44 16.98 -14.42
C ARG A 245 -28.86 15.61 -13.86
N LYS A 246 -28.79 14.57 -14.69
CA LYS A 246 -29.23 13.22 -14.37
C LYS A 246 -28.34 12.58 -13.29
N CYS A 247 -27.02 12.78 -13.37
CA CYS A 247 -26.07 12.40 -12.33
C CYS A 247 -26.43 13.01 -10.97
N LEU A 248 -26.74 14.32 -10.94
CA LEU A 248 -27.10 15.02 -9.71
C LEU A 248 -28.46 14.55 -9.16
N ASP A 249 -29.42 14.24 -10.03
CA ASP A 249 -30.73 13.68 -9.63
C ASP A 249 -30.58 12.31 -8.95
N PHE A 250 -29.74 11.43 -9.51
CA PHE A 250 -29.43 10.13 -8.91
C PHE A 250 -28.78 10.28 -7.53
N LEU A 251 -27.81 11.18 -7.39
CA LEU A 251 -27.18 11.49 -6.10
C LEU A 251 -28.17 12.05 -5.07
N LEU A 252 -29.07 12.94 -5.48
CA LEU A 252 -30.11 13.46 -4.59
C LEU A 252 -31.04 12.34 -4.11
N SER A 253 -31.41 11.43 -5.00
CA SER A 253 -32.20 10.24 -4.64
C SER A 253 -31.46 9.40 -3.59
N ALA A 254 -30.16 9.15 -3.79
CA ALA A 254 -29.31 8.45 -2.83
C ALA A 254 -29.26 9.17 -1.46
N CYS A 255 -29.10 10.51 -1.47
CA CYS A 255 -29.06 11.30 -0.23
C CYS A 255 -30.37 11.22 0.56
N VAL A 256 -31.52 11.21 -0.13
CA VAL A 256 -32.84 11.05 0.51
C VAL A 256 -33.01 9.66 1.09
N ASN A 257 -32.61 8.62 0.35
CA ASN A 257 -32.66 7.24 0.84
C ASN A 257 -31.81 7.09 2.12
N ALA A 258 -30.66 7.76 2.18
CA ALA A 258 -29.80 7.79 3.36
C ALA A 258 -30.23 8.77 4.46
N LYS A 259 -31.23 9.62 4.19
CA LYS A 259 -31.66 10.72 5.09
C LYS A 259 -30.51 11.67 5.46
N ASP A 260 -29.55 11.86 4.55
CA ASP A 260 -28.40 12.75 4.74
C ASP A 260 -28.68 14.13 4.12
N ILE A 261 -29.09 15.06 4.99
CA ILE A 261 -29.40 16.44 4.63
C ILE A 261 -28.11 17.20 4.24
N CYS A 262 -26.98 16.90 4.87
CA CYS A 262 -25.70 17.58 4.60
C CYS A 262 -25.22 17.29 3.17
N SER A 263 -25.27 16.02 2.78
CA SER A 263 -24.93 15.60 1.41
C SER A 263 -25.92 16.16 0.39
N SER A 264 -27.23 16.15 0.70
CA SER A 264 -28.26 16.75 -0.14
C SER A 264 -27.98 18.24 -0.43
N GLN A 265 -27.62 19.01 0.60
CA GLN A 265 -27.26 20.43 0.45
C GLN A 265 -26.02 20.64 -0.42
N LEU A 266 -25.03 19.76 -0.34
CA LEU A 266 -23.86 19.81 -1.20
C LEU A 266 -24.24 19.58 -2.67
N VAL A 267 -25.07 18.58 -2.95
CA VAL A 267 -25.55 18.31 -4.32
C VAL A 267 -26.40 19.49 -4.85
N TRP A 268 -27.17 20.17 -4.00
CA TRP A 268 -27.91 21.37 -4.40
C TRP A 268 -27.03 22.55 -4.76
N LYS A 269 -25.91 22.75 -4.06
CA LYS A 269 -24.91 23.75 -4.45
C LYS A 269 -24.30 23.44 -5.81
N GLU A 270 -24.19 22.16 -6.17
CA GLU A 270 -23.72 21.75 -7.49
C GLU A 270 -24.72 22.06 -8.60
N TYR A 271 -26.02 21.88 -8.33
CA TYR A 271 -27.11 22.31 -9.19
C TYR A 271 -27.02 23.82 -9.51
N GLU A 272 -26.82 24.64 -8.46
CA GLU A 272 -26.67 26.09 -8.59
C GLU A 272 -25.42 26.46 -9.39
N ALA A 273 -24.28 25.85 -9.07
CA ALA A 273 -23.01 26.10 -9.76
C ALA A 273 -23.05 25.70 -11.25
N ALA A 274 -23.87 24.71 -11.61
CA ALA A 274 -24.10 24.29 -13.00
C ALA A 274 -25.17 25.13 -13.73
N GLY A 275 -25.83 26.09 -13.05
CA GLY A 275 -26.90 26.89 -13.64
C GLY A 275 -28.17 26.08 -13.94
N LEU A 276 -28.35 24.93 -13.31
CA LEU A 276 -29.48 24.04 -13.54
C LEU A 276 -30.68 24.48 -12.69
N PRO A 277 -31.89 24.60 -13.27
CA PRO A 277 -33.05 25.07 -12.53
C PRO A 277 -33.53 24.04 -11.50
N TYR A 278 -33.74 24.51 -10.26
CA TYR A 278 -34.33 23.70 -9.20
C TYR A 278 -35.70 23.18 -9.65
N ASN A 279 -35.88 21.86 -9.64
CA ASN A 279 -37.22 21.32 -9.72
C ASN A 279 -37.89 21.57 -8.35
N ILE A 280 -38.85 22.48 -8.29
CA ILE A 280 -39.51 22.93 -7.04
C ILE A 280 -40.11 21.74 -6.26
N LEU A 281 -40.58 20.70 -6.97
CA LEU A 281 -41.09 19.46 -6.38
C LEU A 281 -39.98 18.58 -5.78
N SER A 282 -38.76 18.67 -6.32
CA SER A 282 -37.56 18.01 -5.78
C SER A 282 -36.88 18.84 -4.69
N TYR A 283 -37.14 20.14 -4.54
CA TYR A 283 -36.56 20.89 -3.41
C TYR A 283 -37.32 20.58 -2.12
N LEU A 284 -38.66 20.54 -2.17
CA LEU A 284 -39.53 20.36 -1.01
C LEU A 284 -39.62 18.92 -0.46
N ARG A 285 -39.20 17.91 -1.24
CA ARG A 285 -39.09 16.52 -0.77
C ARG A 285 -37.74 16.20 -0.11
N TYR A 286 -36.76 17.10 -0.24
CA TYR A 286 -35.32 16.86 -0.04
C TYR A 286 -34.69 17.88 0.94
N VAL A 287 -35.52 18.71 1.59
CA VAL A 287 -35.25 19.59 2.74
C VAL A 287 -36.08 19.09 3.91
#